data_AF-A0A0L6JD12-F1
#
_entry.id   AF-A0A0L6JD12-F1
#
_cell.length_a   1.000
_cell.length_b   1.000
_cell.length_c   1.000
_cell.angle_alpha   90.00
_cell.angle_beta   90.00
_cell.angle_gamma   90.00
#
_symmetry.space_group_name_H-M   'P 1'
#
loop_
_entity.id
_entity.type
_entity.pdbx_description
1 polymer ?
#
loop_
_entity_poly.entity_id
_entity_poly.type
_entity_poly.pdbx_seq_one_letter_code
_entity_poly.pdbx_strand_id
1 'polypeptide(L)'
;MVIGRDYMLHKPSGPSAPEHYLHTQVVPRAVNTAGALEVALSRASARTGIRPSLILAGVAAAAMVAVYRVRQSRAGVGERRI
;
A
#
# COMPACT_ATOMS: atom_id res chain seq x y z
N MET A 1 36.62 -25.45 27.36
CA MET A 1 36.47 -25.04 25.95
C MET A 1 35.64 -23.76 25.93
N VAL A 2 36.27 -22.61 25.76
CA VAL A 2 35.55 -21.32 25.66
C VAL A 2 35.13 -21.19 24.21
N ILE A 3 33.84 -21.37 23.93
CA ILE A 3 33.31 -21.17 22.59
C ILE A 3 33.21 -19.65 22.38
N GLY A 4 34.11 -19.08 21.58
CA GLY A 4 34.12 -17.65 21.24
C GLY A 4 32.89 -17.25 20.44
N ARG A 5 32.48 -15.97 20.42
CA ARG A 5 31.24 -15.51 19.74
C ARG A 5 31.27 -15.62 18.21
N ASP A 6 32.33 -16.20 17.67
CA ASP A 6 32.59 -16.35 16.24
C ASP A 6 31.57 -17.29 15.55
N TYR A 7 30.82 -18.07 16.33
CA TYR A 7 29.66 -18.86 15.84
C TYR A 7 28.36 -18.05 15.72
N MET A 8 28.29 -16.82 16.25
CA MET A 8 27.07 -16.02 16.19
C MET A 8 27.01 -15.25 14.87
N LEU A 9 25.84 -15.31 14.20
CA LEU A 9 25.57 -14.55 12.99
C LEU A 9 25.85 -13.05 13.24
N HIS A 10 26.79 -12.48 12.52
CA HIS A 10 27.16 -11.07 12.68
C HIS A 10 26.06 -10.19 12.08
N LYS A 11 25.39 -9.40 12.93
CA LYS A 11 24.45 -8.38 12.46
C LYS A 11 25.23 -7.15 12.01
N PRO A 12 25.06 -6.68 10.76
CA PRO A 12 25.72 -5.46 10.30
C PRO A 12 25.32 -4.26 11.15
N SER A 13 26.22 -3.29 11.26
CA SER A 13 26.12 -2.13 12.16
C SER A 13 25.03 -1.12 11.77
N GLY A 14 24.40 -1.27 10.60
CA GLY A 14 23.37 -0.36 10.10
C GLY A 14 22.26 -1.06 9.30
N PRO A 15 21.12 -0.38 9.11
CA PRO A 15 20.03 -0.91 8.32
C PRO A 15 20.46 -1.07 6.87
N SER A 16 19.96 -2.13 6.24
CA SER A 16 20.12 -2.27 4.80
C SER A 16 19.38 -1.14 4.06
N ALA A 17 19.86 -0.75 2.87
CA ALA A 17 19.20 0.26 2.05
C ALA A 17 17.68 0.03 1.85
N PRO A 18 17.18 -1.20 1.57
CA PRO A 18 15.75 -1.43 1.45
C PRO A 18 15.00 -1.24 2.78
N GLU A 19 15.57 -1.68 3.90
CA GLU A 19 14.96 -1.51 5.23
C GLU A 19 14.85 -0.02 5.60
N HIS A 20 15.91 0.75 5.35
CA HIS A 20 15.90 2.19 5.58
C HIS A 20 14.85 2.90 4.73
N TYR A 21 14.72 2.54 3.44
CA TYR A 21 13.70 3.08 2.55
C TYR A 21 12.28 2.79 3.03
N LEU A 22 12.01 1.54 3.43
CA LEU A 22 10.70 1.14 3.94
C LEU A 22 10.32 1.95 5.18
N HIS A 23 11.23 2.05 6.15
CA HIS A 23 10.98 2.71 7.42
C HIS A 23 10.83 4.23 7.30
N THR A 24 11.55 4.86 6.37
CA THR A 24 11.57 6.33 6.26
C THR A 24 10.58 6.89 5.26
N GLN A 25 10.23 6.14 4.21
CA GLN A 25 9.39 6.64 3.13
C GLN A 25 8.08 5.88 3.01
N VAL A 26 8.14 4.56 2.94
CA VAL A 26 6.94 3.75 2.63
C VAL A 26 5.98 3.74 3.82
N VAL A 27 6.47 3.40 5.00
CA VAL A 27 5.63 3.30 6.20
C VAL A 27 4.99 4.66 6.55
N PRO A 28 5.73 5.78 6.64
CA PRO A 28 5.11 7.06 6.98
C PRO A 28 4.08 7.51 5.95
N ARG A 29 4.37 7.33 4.64
CA ARG A 29 3.39 7.66 3.59
C ARG A 29 2.14 6.80 3.71
N ALA A 30 2.28 5.50 3.90
CA ALA A 30 1.13 4.60 4.01
C ALA A 30 0.24 4.97 5.21
N VAL A 31 0.84 5.18 6.38
CA VAL A 31 0.11 5.54 7.60
C VAL A 31 -0.58 6.90 7.46
N ASN A 32 0.12 7.91 6.95
CA ASN A 32 -0.48 9.25 6.74
C ASN A 32 -1.63 9.20 5.73
N THR A 33 -1.50 8.40 4.67
CA THR A 33 -2.55 8.26 3.66
C THR A 33 -3.77 7.54 4.25
N ALA A 34 -3.57 6.48 5.02
CA ALA A 34 -4.65 5.77 5.70
C ALA A 34 -5.41 6.69 6.66
N GLY A 35 -4.71 7.42 7.53
CA GLY A 35 -5.33 8.36 8.45
C GLY A 35 -6.08 9.50 7.73
N ALA A 36 -5.53 10.03 6.64
CA ALA A 36 -6.22 11.05 5.84
C ALA A 36 -7.51 10.51 5.20
N LEU A 37 -7.51 9.26 4.73
CA LEU A 37 -8.69 8.59 4.17
C LEU A 37 -9.79 8.39 5.22
N GLU A 38 -9.44 7.99 6.44
CA GLU A 38 -10.39 7.87 7.54
C GLU A 38 -11.10 9.22 7.81
N VAL A 39 -10.33 10.30 7.94
CA VAL A 39 -10.88 11.65 8.14
C VAL A 39 -11.76 12.07 6.97
N ALA A 40 -11.34 11.81 5.74
CA ALA A 40 -12.14 12.11 4.55
C ALA A 40 -13.46 11.33 4.53
N LEU A 41 -13.43 10.05 4.91
CA LEU A 41 -14.59 9.18 4.96
C LEU A 41 -15.60 9.64 6.02
N SER A 42 -15.12 9.97 7.23
CA SER A 42 -15.97 10.52 8.29
C SER A 42 -16.62 11.83 7.86
N ARG A 43 -15.88 12.72 7.22
CA ARG A 43 -16.42 14.00 6.69
C ARG A 43 -17.43 13.77 5.57
N ALA A 44 -17.15 12.85 4.65
CA ALA A 44 -18.06 12.51 3.56
C ALA A 44 -19.38 11.93 4.08
N SER A 45 -19.29 11.02 5.05
CA SER A 45 -20.45 10.46 5.73
C SER A 45 -21.27 11.54 6.43
N ALA A 46 -20.63 12.43 7.21
CA ALA A 46 -21.31 13.52 7.90
C ALA A 46 -22.01 14.49 6.93
N ARG A 47 -21.42 14.75 5.75
CA ARG A 47 -22.01 15.64 4.73
C ARG A 47 -23.14 15.01 3.93
N THR A 48 -23.07 13.71 3.67
CA THR A 48 -24.02 13.00 2.78
C THR A 48 -25.10 12.23 3.53
N GLY A 49 -24.93 11.98 4.83
CA GLY A 49 -25.77 11.08 5.62
C GLY A 49 -25.58 9.59 5.28
N ILE A 50 -24.70 9.26 4.34
CA ILE A 50 -24.44 7.89 3.90
C ILE A 50 -23.50 7.21 4.91
N ARG A 51 -23.78 5.95 5.23
CA ARG A 51 -22.91 5.15 6.11
C ARG A 51 -21.49 5.06 5.56
N PRO A 52 -20.44 5.24 6.38
CA PRO A 52 -19.04 5.18 5.94
C PRO A 52 -18.70 3.89 5.17
N SER A 53 -19.24 2.75 5.61
CA SER A 53 -19.03 1.45 4.96
C SER A 53 -19.53 1.38 3.52
N LEU A 54 -20.63 2.07 3.20
CA LEU A 54 -21.17 2.11 1.84
C LEU A 54 -20.30 2.98 0.92
N ILE A 55 -19.82 4.12 1.43
CA ILE A 55 -18.89 4.99 0.69
C ILE A 55 -17.61 4.21 0.38
N LEU A 56 -17.06 3.53 1.39
CA LEU A 56 -15.85 2.72 1.23
C LEU A 56 -16.05 1.58 0.22
N ALA A 57 -17.17 0.85 0.31
CA ALA A 57 -17.51 -0.21 -0.63
C ALA A 57 -17.64 0.31 -2.08
N GLY A 58 -18.28 1.47 -2.26
CA GLY A 58 -18.42 2.12 -3.56
C GLY A 58 -17.07 2.51 -4.17
N VAL A 59 -16.19 3.11 -3.37
CA VAL A 59 -14.82 3.46 -3.79
C VAL A 59 -14.02 2.21 -4.14
N ALA A 60 -14.09 1.16 -3.33
CA ALA A 60 -13.40 -0.10 -3.58
C ALA A 60 -13.89 -0.77 -4.88
N ALA A 61 -15.20 -0.78 -5.12
CA ALA A 61 -15.78 -1.29 -6.36
C ALA A 61 -15.31 -0.49 -7.59
N ALA A 62 -15.32 0.83 -7.51
CA ALA A 62 -14.82 1.70 -8.58
C ALA A 62 -13.33 1.46 -8.87
N ALA A 63 -12.52 1.29 -7.83
CA ALA A 63 -11.10 0.98 -7.98
C ALA A 63 -10.87 -0.38 -8.67
N MET A 64 -11.63 -1.41 -8.27
CA MET A 64 -11.55 -2.74 -8.92
C MET A 64 -11.91 -2.66 -10.41
N VAL A 65 -12.99 -1.94 -10.76
CA VAL A 65 -13.39 -1.74 -12.15
C VAL A 65 -12.30 -0.99 -12.93
N ALA A 66 -11.71 0.05 -12.35
CA ALA A 66 -10.64 0.81 -12.99
C ALA A 66 -9.42 -0.09 -13.26
N VAL A 67 -8.98 -0.88 -12.29
CA VAL A 67 -7.87 -1.83 -12.46
C VAL A 67 -8.18 -2.88 -13.53
N TYR A 68 -9.40 -3.43 -13.51
CA TYR A 68 -9.84 -4.39 -14.53
C TYR A 68 -9.78 -3.79 -15.93
N ARG A 69 -10.27 -2.56 -16.11
CA ARG A 69 -10.24 -1.86 -17.39
C ARG A 69 -8.82 -1.58 -17.86
N VAL A 70 -7.94 -1.12 -16.97
CA VAL A 70 -6.51 -0.91 -17.30
C VAL A 70 -5.84 -2.21 -17.74
N ARG A 71 -6.15 -3.34 -17.08
CA ARG A 71 -5.61 -4.65 -17.47
C ARG A 71 -6.12 -5.10 -18.85
N GLN A 72 -7.41 -4.93 -19.13
CA GLN A 72 -7.98 -5.23 -20.44
C GLN A 72 -7.39 -4.37 -21.55
N SER A 73 -7.25 -3.06 -21.33
CA SER A 73 -6.64 -2.16 -22.32
C SER A 73 -5.20 -2.55 -22.65
N ARG A 74 -4.44 -3.06 -21.68
CA ARG A 74 -3.08 -3.55 -21.92
C ARG A 74 -3.06 -4.89 -22.66
N ALA A 75 -4.01 -5.79 -22.37
CA ALA A 75 -4.12 -7.08 -23.07
C ALA A 75 -4.47 -6.90 -24.56
N GLY A 76 -5.43 -6.01 -24.88
CA GLY A 76 -5.84 -5.75 -26.28
C GLY A 76 -4.79 -5.02 -27.12
N VAL A 77 -3.79 -4.37 -26.51
CA VAL A 77 -2.65 -3.77 -27.24
C VAL A 77 -1.61 -4.82 -27.63
N GLY A 78 -1.51 -5.94 -26.90
CA GLY A 78 -0.62 -7.05 -27.25
C GLY A 78 -1.09 -7.85 -28.47
N GLU A 79 -2.40 -7.94 -28.69
CA GLU A 79 -3.01 -8.75 -29.75
C GLU A 79 -2.98 -8.08 -31.14
N ARG A 80 -2.80 -6.76 -31.21
CA ARG A 80 -2.70 -6.01 -32.48
C ARG A 80 -1.28 -5.93 -33.08
N ARG A 81 -0.30 -6.59 -32.45
CA ARG A 81 1.12 -6.50 -32.83
C ARG A 81 1.73 -7.82 -33.34
N ILE A 82 0.87 -8.78 -33.71
CA ILE A 82 1.25 -10.06 -34.32
C ILE A 82 0.70 -10.11 -35.74
#